data_AF-A0A093YWW2-F1
#
_entry.id   AF-A0A093YWW2-F1
#
_cell.length_a   1.000
_cell.length_b   1.000
_cell.length_c   1.000
_cell.angle_alpha   90.00
_cell.angle_beta   90.00
_cell.angle_gamma   90.00
#
_symmetry.space_group_name_H-M   'P 1'
#
loop_
_entity.id
_entity.type
_entity.pdbx_description
1 polymer ?
#
loop_
_entity_poly.entity_id
_entity_poly.type
_entity_poly.pdbx_seq_one_letter_code
_entity_poly.pdbx_strand_id
1 'polypeptide(L)'
;MTIVLSGQDGVVEQARRQLEDLVPVWAVLDYTQAPLVQRELLLAKINILGPEYFEELLAHHREITAEVDTEFGDHGLEHSAVADFHPSKLVLSQALRLKHEHLKSITYFAHQFGGKVLDISTNNCIVELSAKPSRIDSFMKLVSPFGILESTRTGLMALPRSPLFDSNQDELKEADEIVDASSLPPG
;
A
#
# COMPACT_ATOMS: atom_id res chain seq x y z
N MET A 1 -4.97 4.43 19.21
CA MET A 1 -4.77 5.19 17.96
C MET A 1 -3.33 4.94 17.50
N THR A 2 -3.09 4.74 16.20
CA THR A 2 -1.73 4.59 15.65
C THR A 2 -1.41 5.85 14.88
N ILE A 3 -0.29 6.51 15.21
CA ILE A 3 0.16 7.71 14.51
C ILE A 3 1.52 7.40 13.90
N VAL A 4 1.72 7.77 12.64
CA VAL A 4 3.00 7.70 11.95
C VAL A 4 3.47 9.12 11.70
N LEU A 5 4.66 9.45 12.19
CA LEU A 5 5.29 10.75 12.01
C LEU A 5 6.61 10.56 11.25
N SER A 6 6.96 11.55 10.43
CA SER A 6 8.27 11.66 9.79
C SER A 6 8.90 12.97 10.22
N GLY A 7 10.13 12.94 10.73
CA GLY A 7 10.83 14.13 11.20
C GLY A 7 12.09 13.80 11.99
N GLN A 8 12.75 14.82 12.52
CA GLN A 8 13.87 14.66 13.46
C GLN A 8 13.34 14.19 14.83
N ASP A 9 14.13 13.40 15.55
CA ASP A 9 13.77 12.81 16.85
C ASP A 9 13.27 13.86 17.85
N GLY A 10 13.87 15.05 17.89
CA GLY A 10 13.44 16.14 18.77
C GLY A 10 12.02 16.63 18.47
N VAL A 11 11.61 16.68 17.20
CA VAL A 11 10.25 17.07 16.79
C VAL A 11 9.25 15.96 17.10
N VAL A 12 9.64 14.69 16.88
CA VAL A 12 8.79 13.53 17.17
C VAL A 12 8.56 13.41 18.68
N GLU A 13 9.59 13.56 19.50
CA GLU A 13 9.47 13.57 20.96
C GLU A 13 8.64 14.75 21.46
N GLN A 14 8.78 15.93 20.84
CA GLN A 14 7.93 17.07 21.16
C GLN A 14 6.46 16.76 20.87
N ALA A 15 6.14 16.20 19.71
CA ALA A 15 4.78 15.79 19.36
C ALA A 15 4.23 14.72 20.32
N ARG A 16 5.07 13.75 20.71
CA ARG A 16 4.72 12.70 21.68
C ARG A 16 4.31 13.30 23.03
N ARG A 17 5.12 14.23 23.56
CA ARG A 17 4.83 14.94 24.83
C ARG A 17 3.56 15.77 24.75
N GLN A 18 3.37 16.51 23.65
CA GLN A 18 2.15 17.31 23.45
C GLN A 18 0.87 16.47 23.42
N LEU A 19 0.93 15.26 22.85
CA LEU A 19 -0.21 14.33 22.85
C LEU A 19 -0.44 13.71 24.24
N GLU A 20 0.62 13.45 25.00
CA GLU A 20 0.57 12.88 26.34
C GLU A 20 -0.03 13.85 27.37
N ASP A 21 0.16 15.17 27.20
CA ASP A 21 -0.40 16.21 28.06
C ASP A 21 -1.92 16.42 27.90
N LEU A 22 -2.56 15.76 26.93
CA LEU A 22 -4.01 15.88 26.69
C LEU A 22 -4.83 15.14 27.75
N VAL A 23 -5.81 15.81 28.35
CA VAL A 23 -6.73 15.23 29.36
C VAL A 23 -7.35 13.87 28.96
N PRO A 24 -7.84 13.64 27.72
CA PRO A 24 -8.42 12.35 27.34
C PRO A 24 -7.37 11.25 27.00
N VAL A 25 -6.07 11.52 27.15
CA VAL A 25 -5.00 10.58 26.79
C VAL A 25 -4.43 9.93 28.04
N TRP A 26 -4.36 8.59 28.04
CA TRP A 26 -3.79 7.83 29.16
C TRP A 26 -2.26 7.70 29.06
N ALA A 27 -1.74 7.37 27.88
CA ALA A 27 -0.31 7.31 27.59
C ALA A 27 -0.05 7.37 26.09
N VAL A 28 1.14 7.83 25.70
CA VAL A 28 1.63 7.80 24.32
C VAL A 28 2.92 6.99 24.26
N LEU A 29 2.82 5.79 23.68
CA LEU A 29 3.93 4.83 23.56
C LEU A 29 4.67 5.05 22.24
N ASP A 30 6.00 5.15 22.30
CA ASP A 30 6.85 5.11 21.12
C ASP A 30 7.21 3.65 20.77
N TYR A 31 6.96 3.28 19.53
CA TYR A 31 7.21 1.96 18.97
C TYR A 31 8.26 1.96 17.86
N THR A 32 8.99 3.05 17.67
CA THR A 32 9.98 3.20 16.59
C THR A 32 11.02 2.07 16.57
N GLN A 33 11.50 1.62 17.74
CA GLN A 33 12.49 0.54 17.86
C GLN A 33 11.89 -0.82 18.26
N ALA A 34 10.57 -0.90 18.41
CA ALA A 34 9.91 -2.12 18.87
C ALA A 34 9.69 -3.12 17.73
N PRO A 35 9.73 -4.44 17.97
CA PRO A 35 9.35 -5.43 16.97
C PRO A 35 7.83 -5.39 16.76
N LEU A 36 7.36 -4.83 15.64
CA LEU A 36 5.92 -4.64 15.36
C LEU A 36 5.34 -5.66 14.38
N VAL A 37 4.07 -6.01 14.59
CA VAL A 37 3.17 -6.48 13.53
C VAL A 37 2.50 -5.26 12.92
N GLN A 38 2.86 -4.96 11.67
CA GLN A 38 2.31 -3.86 10.90
C GLN A 38 1.27 -4.38 9.91
N ARG A 39 0.10 -3.74 9.86
CA ARG A 39 -0.97 -4.03 8.91
C ARG A 39 -1.62 -2.76 8.42
N GLU A 40 -1.99 -2.76 7.16
CA GLU A 40 -2.82 -1.77 6.53
C GLU A 40 -3.82 -2.54 5.65
N LEU A 41 -5.01 -1.99 5.49
CA LEU A 41 -6.04 -2.53 4.62
C LEU A 41 -6.18 -1.62 3.39
N LEU A 42 -6.15 -2.24 2.21
CA LEU A 42 -6.40 -1.62 0.91
C LEU A 42 -7.69 -2.19 0.33
N LEU A 43 -8.56 -1.30 -0.14
CA LEU A 43 -9.58 -1.60 -1.13
C LEU A 43 -9.23 -0.87 -2.42
N ALA A 44 -9.23 -1.57 -3.55
CA ALA A 44 -8.96 -0.96 -4.85
C ALA A 44 -9.97 -1.44 -5.89
N LYS A 45 -10.59 -0.49 -6.60
CA LYS A 45 -11.43 -0.74 -7.76
C LYS A 45 -10.53 -0.67 -9.00
N ILE A 46 -10.43 -1.79 -9.71
CA ILE A 46 -9.50 -1.96 -10.84
C ILE A 46 -10.30 -2.19 -12.11
N ASN A 47 -9.91 -1.51 -13.18
CA ASN A 47 -10.48 -1.67 -14.51
C ASN A 47 -10.10 -3.05 -15.11
N ILE A 48 -11.02 -3.67 -15.83
CA ILE A 48 -10.80 -4.96 -16.53
C ILE A 48 -10.91 -4.83 -18.05
N LEU A 49 -11.18 -3.63 -18.58
CA LEU A 49 -11.29 -3.39 -20.02
C LEU A 49 -9.94 -3.21 -20.73
N GLY A 50 -8.85 -3.00 -19.99
CA GLY A 50 -7.49 -2.85 -20.51
C GLY A 50 -6.94 -1.43 -20.38
N PRO A 51 -5.63 -1.25 -20.62
CA PRO A 51 -4.93 0.02 -20.44
C PRO A 51 -5.39 1.10 -21.43
N GLU A 52 -5.69 0.75 -22.68
CA GLU A 52 -6.11 1.71 -23.71
C GLU A 52 -7.41 2.41 -23.34
N TYR A 53 -8.37 1.65 -22.78
CA TYR A 53 -9.62 2.23 -22.26
C TYR A 53 -9.37 3.14 -21.05
N PHE A 54 -8.42 2.78 -20.20
CA PHE A 54 -8.08 3.57 -19.02
C PHE A 54 -7.41 4.90 -19.39
N GLU A 55 -6.55 4.90 -20.42
CA GLU A 55 -5.94 6.13 -20.95
C GLU A 55 -6.98 7.09 -21.53
N GLU A 56 -7.95 6.58 -22.29
CA GLU A 56 -9.09 7.38 -22.79
C GLU A 56 -9.90 7.95 -21.63
N LEU A 57 -10.22 7.13 -20.62
CA LEU A 57 -10.95 7.56 -19.43
C LEU A 57 -10.20 8.66 -18.65
N LEU A 58 -8.87 8.55 -18.53
CA LEU A 58 -8.02 9.56 -17.89
C LEU A 58 -7.93 10.85 -18.71
N ALA A 59 -7.89 10.77 -20.03
CA ALA A 59 -7.92 11.94 -20.90
C ALA A 59 -9.24 12.71 -20.74
N HIS A 60 -10.37 11.99 -20.79
CA HIS A 60 -11.70 12.56 -20.63
C HIS A 60 -11.90 13.25 -19.26
N HIS A 61 -11.43 12.66 -18.16
CA HIS A 61 -11.50 13.32 -16.84
C HIS A 61 -10.59 14.56 -16.77
N ARG A 62 -9.41 14.52 -17.41
CA ARG A 62 -8.51 15.68 -17.46
C ARG A 62 -9.14 16.85 -18.22
N GLU A 63 -9.79 16.59 -19.35
CA GLU A 63 -10.50 17.61 -20.13
C GLU A 63 -11.59 18.28 -19.30
N ILE A 64 -12.43 17.50 -18.59
CA ILE A 64 -13.46 18.03 -17.69
C ILE A 64 -12.87 18.93 -16.60
N THR A 65 -11.72 18.56 -16.03
CA THR A 65 -11.06 19.38 -15.00
C THR A 65 -10.35 20.61 -15.58
N ALA A 66 -9.82 20.50 -16.80
CA ALA A 66 -9.08 21.57 -17.47
C ALA A 66 -10.01 22.67 -18.02
N GLU A 67 -11.27 22.36 -18.36
CA GLU A 67 -12.29 23.36 -18.69
C GLU A 67 -12.61 24.32 -17.52
N VAL A 68 -12.12 24.04 -16.30
CA VAL A 68 -12.26 24.91 -15.13
C VAL A 68 -11.09 25.91 -14.99
N ASP A 69 -9.93 25.61 -15.59
CA ASP A 69 -8.72 26.44 -15.53
C ASP A 69 -8.21 26.76 -16.94
N THR A 70 -8.74 27.85 -17.50
CA THR A 70 -8.22 28.64 -18.64
C THR A 70 -8.29 28.04 -20.06
N GLU A 71 -9.03 28.76 -20.91
CA GLU A 71 -8.70 29.02 -22.32
C GLU A 71 -7.17 29.16 -22.51
N PHE A 72 -6.62 28.56 -23.57
CA PHE A 72 -5.22 28.52 -24.01
C PHE A 72 -4.38 27.31 -23.55
N GLY A 73 -4.39 26.28 -24.40
CA GLY A 73 -3.40 25.21 -24.39
C GLY A 73 -3.61 24.21 -25.52
N ASP A 74 -3.31 24.62 -26.75
CA ASP A 74 -3.11 23.68 -27.86
C ASP A 74 -1.93 22.76 -27.54
N HIS A 75 -2.22 21.49 -27.26
CA HIS A 75 -1.27 20.41 -27.39
C HIS A 75 -1.98 19.20 -27.97
N GLY A 76 -1.96 19.14 -29.30
CA GLY A 76 -2.09 17.88 -30.03
C GLY A 76 -1.11 16.86 -29.46
N LEU A 77 -1.64 15.81 -28.86
CA LEU A 77 -0.91 14.58 -28.60
C LEU A 77 -1.17 13.64 -29.76
N GLU A 78 -0.16 13.52 -30.62
CA GLU A 78 0.00 12.45 -31.58
C GLU A 78 -0.37 11.12 -30.91
N HIS A 79 -1.55 10.59 -31.24
CA HIS A 79 -1.96 9.25 -30.83
C HIS A 79 -1.08 8.26 -31.59
N SER A 80 0.01 7.87 -30.95
CA SER A 80 0.87 6.78 -31.35
C SER A 80 0.02 5.52 -31.60
N ALA A 81 -0.05 5.12 -32.87
CA ALA A 81 -0.23 3.82 -33.52
C ALA A 81 -0.43 2.49 -32.71
N VAL A 82 -0.94 2.49 -31.47
CA VAL A 82 -1.01 1.31 -30.57
C VAL A 82 -2.43 1.02 -30.07
N ALA A 83 -3.43 1.83 -30.46
CA ALA A 83 -4.82 1.69 -30.02
C ALA A 83 -5.61 0.55 -30.70
N ASP A 84 -4.96 -0.55 -31.08
CA ASP A 84 -5.59 -1.71 -31.76
C ASP A 84 -6.44 -2.55 -30.79
N PHE A 85 -6.14 -2.51 -29.50
CA PHE A 85 -6.83 -3.30 -28.47
C PHE A 85 -7.93 -2.53 -27.71
N HIS A 86 -8.32 -1.35 -28.19
CA HIS A 86 -9.39 -0.58 -27.57
C HIS A 86 -10.75 -1.32 -27.68
N PRO A 87 -11.55 -1.44 -26.61
CA PRO A 87 -12.79 -2.23 -26.61
C PRO A 87 -13.81 -1.81 -27.68
N SER A 88 -13.83 -0.54 -28.11
CA SER A 88 -14.72 -0.08 -29.19
C SER A 88 -14.28 -0.53 -30.60
N LYS A 89 -13.01 -0.90 -30.78
CA LYS A 89 -12.45 -1.35 -32.06
C LYS A 89 -12.36 -2.87 -32.18
N LEU A 90 -12.55 -3.59 -31.07
CA LEU A 90 -12.48 -5.04 -31.01
C LEU A 90 -13.84 -5.70 -31.27
N VAL A 91 -13.80 -6.93 -31.79
CA VAL A 91 -15.00 -7.79 -31.88
C VAL A 91 -15.46 -8.13 -30.46
N LEU A 92 -16.78 -8.07 -30.20
CA LEU A 92 -17.37 -8.26 -28.87
C LEU A 92 -16.89 -9.54 -28.15
N SER A 93 -16.76 -10.65 -28.89
CA SER A 93 -16.25 -11.90 -28.33
C SER A 93 -14.78 -11.84 -27.94
N GLN A 94 -13.96 -11.07 -28.65
CA GLN A 94 -12.55 -10.84 -28.32
C GLN A 94 -12.42 -9.93 -27.10
N ALA A 95 -13.16 -8.81 -27.08
CA ALA A 95 -13.20 -7.91 -25.93
C ALA A 95 -13.65 -8.64 -24.65
N LEU A 96 -14.67 -9.51 -24.76
CA LEU A 96 -15.13 -10.33 -23.64
C LEU A 96 -14.05 -11.28 -23.11
N ARG A 97 -13.26 -11.90 -24.00
CA ARG A 97 -12.17 -12.80 -23.60
C ARG A 97 -11.05 -12.05 -22.90
N LEU A 98 -10.60 -10.92 -23.46
CA LEU A 98 -9.56 -10.07 -22.84
C LEU A 98 -10.00 -9.59 -21.46
N LYS A 99 -11.26 -9.16 -21.33
CA LYS A 99 -11.84 -8.79 -20.04
C LYS A 99 -11.70 -9.90 -18.98
N HIS A 100 -12.02 -11.15 -19.34
CA HIS A 100 -11.90 -12.28 -18.42
C HIS A 100 -10.44 -12.65 -18.14
N GLU A 101 -9.54 -12.43 -19.09
CA GLU A 101 -8.09 -12.64 -18.92
C GLU A 101 -7.48 -11.62 -17.96
N HIS A 102 -7.85 -10.33 -18.08
CA HIS A 102 -7.47 -9.30 -17.12
C HIS A 102 -8.00 -9.63 -15.73
N LEU A 103 -9.28 -9.97 -15.61
CA LEU A 103 -9.90 -10.37 -14.34
C LEU A 103 -9.18 -11.56 -13.71
N LYS A 104 -8.84 -12.59 -14.51
CA LYS A 104 -8.10 -13.78 -14.04
C LYS A 104 -6.71 -13.39 -13.52
N SER A 105 -6.02 -12.50 -14.22
CA SER A 105 -4.68 -12.02 -13.84
C SER A 105 -4.71 -11.21 -12.54
N ILE A 106 -5.65 -10.27 -12.42
CA ILE A 106 -5.85 -9.49 -11.20
C ILE A 106 -6.21 -10.40 -10.02
N THR A 107 -7.10 -11.38 -10.24
CA THR A 107 -7.48 -12.36 -9.21
C THR A 107 -6.26 -13.17 -8.75
N TYR A 108 -5.43 -13.64 -9.69
CA TYR A 108 -4.20 -14.35 -9.38
C TYR A 108 -3.23 -13.50 -8.56
N PHE A 109 -3.00 -12.23 -8.94
CA PHE A 109 -2.16 -11.31 -8.18
C PHE A 109 -2.72 -11.04 -6.79
N ALA A 110 -4.03 -10.80 -6.65
CA ALA A 110 -4.68 -10.60 -5.36
C ALA A 110 -4.42 -11.80 -4.44
N HIS A 111 -4.65 -13.03 -4.90
CA HIS A 111 -4.40 -14.23 -4.12
C HIS A 111 -2.92 -14.42 -3.74
N GLN A 112 -1.99 -14.16 -4.66
CA GLN A 112 -0.55 -14.26 -4.37
C GLN A 112 -0.08 -13.25 -3.32
N PHE A 113 -0.74 -12.10 -3.24
CA PHE A 113 -0.47 -11.10 -2.21
C PHE A 113 -1.19 -11.40 -0.88
N GLY A 114 -2.06 -12.40 -0.81
CA GLY A 114 -2.88 -12.76 0.35
C GLY A 114 -4.18 -11.96 0.45
N GLY A 115 -4.59 -11.34 -0.65
CA GLY A 115 -5.85 -10.60 -0.79
C GLY A 115 -6.99 -11.45 -1.36
N LYS A 116 -8.11 -10.78 -1.63
CA LYS A 116 -9.36 -11.37 -2.14
C LYS A 116 -10.01 -10.44 -3.16
N VAL A 117 -10.78 -11.00 -4.08
CA VAL A 117 -11.69 -10.22 -4.94
C VAL A 117 -13.03 -10.18 -4.24
N LEU A 118 -13.53 -8.98 -3.93
CA LEU A 118 -14.78 -8.79 -3.21
C LEU A 118 -15.98 -8.57 -4.13
N ASP A 119 -15.77 -7.91 -5.27
CA ASP A 119 -16.81 -7.59 -6.24
C ASP A 119 -16.30 -7.73 -7.67
N ILE A 120 -17.17 -8.17 -8.57
CA ILE A 120 -16.87 -8.32 -10.00
C ILE A 120 -18.04 -7.71 -10.77
N SER A 121 -17.76 -6.60 -11.44
CA SER A 121 -18.73 -5.87 -12.25
C SER A 121 -18.53 -6.14 -13.75
N THR A 122 -19.27 -5.42 -14.60
CA THR A 122 -19.14 -5.49 -16.05
C THR A 122 -17.81 -4.93 -16.54
N ASN A 123 -17.31 -3.86 -15.94
CA ASN A 123 -16.14 -3.13 -16.46
C ASN A 123 -15.00 -3.01 -15.43
N ASN A 124 -15.22 -3.43 -14.18
CA ASN A 124 -14.24 -3.35 -13.12
C ASN A 124 -14.40 -4.52 -12.12
N CYS A 125 -13.44 -4.65 -11.22
CA CYS A 125 -13.52 -5.51 -10.05
C CYS A 125 -12.96 -4.79 -8.82
N ILE A 126 -13.42 -5.15 -7.62
CA ILE A 126 -12.91 -4.62 -6.36
C ILE A 126 -12.08 -5.70 -5.66
N VAL A 127 -10.85 -5.34 -5.29
CA VAL A 127 -9.94 -6.20 -4.55
C VAL A 127 -9.69 -5.66 -3.15
N GLU A 128 -9.51 -6.58 -2.22
CA GLU A 128 -9.12 -6.34 -0.83
C GLU A 128 -7.74 -6.93 -0.57
N LEU A 129 -6.87 -6.18 0.11
CA LEU A 129 -5.57 -6.65 0.57
C LEU A 129 -5.26 -6.14 1.98
N SER A 130 -4.88 -7.04 2.88
CA SER A 130 -4.36 -6.69 4.20
C SER A 130 -2.90 -7.12 4.34
N ALA A 131 -1.98 -6.16 4.39
CA ALA A 131 -0.54 -6.43 4.42
C ALA A 131 0.25 -5.28 5.07
N LYS A 132 1.58 -5.41 5.16
CA LYS A 132 2.46 -4.28 5.53
C LYS A 132 2.38 -3.20 4.43
N PRO A 133 2.54 -1.90 4.75
CA PRO A 133 2.43 -0.82 3.77
C PRO A 133 3.30 -1.02 2.53
N SER A 134 4.56 -1.44 2.69
CA SER A 134 5.47 -1.71 1.58
C SER A 134 5.01 -2.81 0.62
N ARG A 135 4.31 -3.83 1.15
CA ARG A 135 3.72 -4.90 0.34
C ARG A 135 2.47 -4.42 -0.39
N ILE A 136 1.68 -3.53 0.22
CA ILE A 136 0.54 -2.88 -0.44
C ILE A 136 1.03 -1.98 -1.58
N ASP A 137 2.09 -1.19 -1.37
CA ASP A 137 2.65 -0.34 -2.42
C ASP A 137 3.18 -1.18 -3.60
N SER A 138 3.77 -2.33 -3.31
CA SER A 138 4.21 -3.28 -4.33
C SER A 138 3.03 -3.86 -5.12
N PHE A 139 1.93 -4.20 -4.44
CA PHE A 139 0.71 -4.66 -5.09
C PHE A 139 0.11 -3.57 -6.00
N MET A 140 0.01 -2.34 -5.51
CA MET A 140 -0.50 -1.19 -6.28
C MET A 140 0.32 -0.96 -7.55
N LYS A 141 1.65 -1.04 -7.47
CA LYS A 141 2.53 -0.95 -8.64
C LYS A 141 2.29 -2.08 -9.64
N LEU A 142 2.07 -3.31 -9.15
CA LEU A 142 1.83 -4.48 -9.99
C LEU A 142 0.49 -4.39 -10.75
N VAL A 143 -0.56 -3.88 -10.11
CA VAL A 143 -1.90 -3.75 -10.72
C VAL A 143 -2.11 -2.43 -11.46
N SER A 144 -1.21 -1.46 -11.30
CA SER A 144 -1.29 -0.15 -11.96
C SER A 144 -1.49 -0.21 -13.48
N PRO A 145 -0.88 -1.15 -14.24
CA PRO A 145 -1.08 -1.24 -15.69
C PRO A 145 -2.52 -1.57 -16.11
N PHE A 146 -3.32 -2.22 -15.25
CA PHE A 146 -4.74 -2.48 -15.58
C PHE A 146 -5.62 -1.24 -15.48
N GLY A 147 -5.15 -0.22 -14.75
CA GLY A 147 -5.89 0.99 -14.43
C GLY A 147 -6.62 0.88 -13.09
N ILE A 148 -6.14 1.62 -12.09
CA ILE A 148 -6.81 1.75 -10.80
C ILE A 148 -7.81 2.89 -10.92
N LEU A 149 -9.10 2.58 -10.85
CA LEU A 149 -10.18 3.56 -10.94
C LEU A 149 -10.31 4.33 -9.62
N GLU A 150 -10.30 3.61 -8.50
CA GLU A 150 -10.43 4.15 -7.15
C GLU A 150 -9.61 3.30 -6.18
N SER A 151 -9.09 3.91 -5.11
CA SER A 151 -8.48 3.17 -4.01
C SER A 151 -8.77 3.83 -2.66
N THR A 152 -8.82 3.02 -1.61
CA THR A 152 -9.01 3.47 -0.24
C THR A 152 -8.09 2.67 0.67
N ARG A 153 -7.39 3.38 1.56
CA ARG A 153 -6.41 2.81 2.48
C ARG A 153 -6.75 3.23 3.91
N THR A 154 -6.63 2.33 4.87
CA THR A 154 -6.93 2.62 6.29
C THR A 154 -5.80 3.36 7.03
N GLY A 155 -4.61 3.42 6.44
CA GLY A 155 -3.38 3.79 7.15
C GLY A 155 -2.81 2.63 7.98
N LEU A 156 -1.62 2.86 8.55
CA LEU A 156 -0.88 1.85 9.31
C LEU A 156 -1.52 1.58 10.68
N MET A 157 -1.82 0.31 10.92
CA MET A 157 -2.11 -0.26 12.24
C MET A 157 -0.88 -1.04 12.70
N ALA A 158 -0.52 -0.89 13.97
CA ALA A 158 0.63 -1.56 14.55
C ALA A 158 0.31 -2.18 15.92
N LEU A 159 0.88 -3.36 16.19
CA LEU A 159 0.84 -4.00 17.49
C LEU A 159 2.23 -4.54 17.83
N PRO A 160 2.78 -4.28 19.04
CA PRO A 160 4.06 -4.86 19.45
C PRO A 160 3.97 -6.38 19.54
N ARG A 161 5.02 -7.05 19.06
CA ARG A 161 5.19 -8.48 19.22
C ARG A 161 5.77 -8.78 20.59
N SER A 162 5.25 -9.81 21.24
CA SER A 162 5.93 -10.43 22.37
C SER A 162 7.15 -11.20 21.85
N PRO A 163 8.36 -10.89 22.30
CA PRO A 163 9.53 -11.70 21.96
C PRO A 163 9.35 -13.11 22.53
N LEU A 164 9.70 -14.12 21.72
CA LEU A 164 9.82 -15.49 22.20
C LEU A 164 11.30 -15.69 22.55
N PHE A 165 11.57 -15.90 23.83
CA PHE A 165 12.88 -16.33 24.29
C PHE A 165 12.88 -17.85 24.34
N ASP A 166 13.93 -18.45 23.77
CA ASP A 166 14.21 -19.87 24.01
C ASP A 166 14.89 -19.96 25.38
N SER A 167 14.48 -20.90 26.22
CA SER A 167 14.96 -21.04 27.61
C SER A 167 16.48 -21.13 27.74
N ASN A 168 17.19 -21.52 26.68
CA ASN A 168 18.66 -21.61 26.65
C ASN A 168 19.38 -20.27 26.41
N GLN A 169 18.69 -19.21 25.97
CA GLN A 169 19.34 -17.92 25.65
C GLN A 169 19.41 -16.97 26.85
N ASP A 170 18.57 -17.17 27.87
CA ASP A 170 18.57 -16.34 29.09
C ASP A 170 19.83 -16.63 29.94
N GLU A 171 20.26 -17.90 30.03
CA GLU A 171 21.50 -18.27 30.74
C GLU A 171 22.76 -17.64 30.13
N LEU A 172 22.80 -17.48 28.81
CA LEU A 172 23.96 -16.91 28.10
C LEU A 172 24.08 -15.40 28.30
N LYS A 173 22.95 -14.67 28.35
CA LYS A 173 22.96 -13.22 28.60
C LYS A 173 23.28 -12.89 30.05
N GLU A 174 22.74 -13.66 31.00
CA GLU A 174 23.11 -13.51 32.40
C GLU A 174 24.60 -13.79 32.62
N ALA A 175 25.16 -14.83 31.98
CA ALA A 175 26.58 -15.14 32.11
C ALA A 175 27.51 -14.04 31.55
N ASP A 176 27.19 -13.45 30.39
CA ASP A 176 27.99 -12.36 29.79
C ASP A 176 27.81 -11.02 30.54
N GLU A 177 26.66 -10.76 31.17
CA GLU A 177 26.44 -9.56 32.00
C GLU A 177 27.11 -9.64 33.38
N ILE A 178 27.35 -10.85 33.91
CA ILE A 178 27.98 -11.06 35.23
C ILE A 178 29.52 -11.00 35.17
N VAL A 179 30.14 -11.28 34.02
CA VAL A 179 31.60 -11.36 33.90
C VAL A 179 32.17 -10.19 33.11
N ASP A 180 32.31 -9.03 33.76
CA ASP A 180 33.18 -7.96 33.26
C ASP A 180 34.63 -8.47 33.23
N ALA A 181 35.13 -8.80 32.04
CA ALA A 181 36.48 -9.32 31.81
C ALA A 181 37.61 -8.39 32.31
N SER A 182 37.29 -7.14 32.68
CA SER A 182 38.23 -6.21 33.33
C SER A 182 38.42 -6.45 34.84
N SER A 183 37.59 -7.31 35.46
CA SER A 183 37.64 -7.66 36.89
C SER A 183 38.50 -8.89 37.21
N LEU A 184 38.98 -9.61 36.19
CA LEU A 184 39.82 -10.79 36.38
C LEU A 184 41.29 -10.38 36.53
N PRO A 185 42.00 -10.85 37.57
CA PRO A 185 43.41 -10.54 37.75
C PRO A 185 44.22 -11.12 36.58
N PRO A 186 45.19 -10.36 36.01
CA PRO A 186 46.04 -10.87 34.95
C PRO A 186 46.90 -12.01 35.50
N GLY A 187 46.81 -13.18 34.86
CA GLY A 187 47.68 -14.34 35.08
C GLY A 187 49.03 -14.19 34.42
#